data_AF-A0AAD8B406-F1
#
_entry.id   AF-A0AAD8B406-F1
#
_cell.length_a   1.000
_cell.length_b   1.000
_cell.length_c   1.000
_cell.angle_alpha   90.00
_cell.angle_beta   90.00
_cell.angle_gamma   90.00
#
_symmetry.space_group_name_H-M   'P 1'
#
loop_
_entity.id
_entity.type
_entity.pdbx_description
1 polymer ?
#
loop_
_entity_poly.entity_id
_entity_poly.type
_entity_poly.pdbx_seq_one_letter_code
_entity_poly.pdbx_strand_id
1 'polypeptide(L)'
;MCLYINARYKVFKDVRVYEMCLYINVGYKVFKDVRVYEMCLYINAGYKVFKDVGVYEMCFYINAGYKVFKDVGVYEMCLYINTGYKVFKDVGVYEMCLYINAGYKDFKDVGVYEMCFYINAGYKVFKDVGVYELYLYINTGYKVFKDVGVYEMCLNN
;
A
#
# COMPACT_ATOMS: atom_id res chain seq x y z
N MET A 1 -13.12 17.15 6.71
CA MET A 1 -12.62 17.33 8.10
C MET A 1 -11.69 16.17 8.43
N CYS A 2 -10.50 16.42 8.98
CA CYS A 2 -9.54 15.36 9.30
C CYS A 2 -9.53 15.02 10.79
N LEU A 3 -9.43 13.73 11.12
CA LEU A 3 -9.35 13.27 12.49
C LEU A 3 -7.88 13.06 12.91
N TYR A 4 -7.47 13.76 13.97
CA TYR A 4 -6.16 13.56 14.57
C TYR A 4 -6.21 12.50 15.66
N ILE A 5 -5.35 11.48 15.56
CA ILE A 5 -5.35 10.32 16.45
C ILE A 5 -3.96 10.16 17.06
N ASN A 6 -3.85 10.50 18.34
CA ASN A 6 -2.69 10.21 19.19
C ASN A 6 -2.80 8.87 19.94
N ALA A 7 -3.95 8.19 19.86
CA ALA A 7 -4.17 6.95 20.59
C ALA A 7 -3.25 5.83 20.11
N ARG A 8 -2.68 5.03 21.04
CA ARG A 8 -1.78 3.91 20.71
C ARG A 8 -2.47 2.77 19.97
N TYR A 9 -3.77 2.54 20.19
CA TYR A 9 -4.55 1.48 19.54
C TYR A 9 -5.91 2.04 19.10
N LYS A 10 -6.37 1.72 17.88
CA LYS A 10 -7.73 2.03 17.41
C LYS A 10 -8.18 1.06 16.33
N VAL A 11 -9.45 0.69 16.37
CA VAL A 11 -10.11 -0.14 15.35
C VAL A 11 -11.19 0.67 14.67
N PHE A 12 -11.21 0.60 13.34
CA PHE A 12 -12.25 1.08 12.46
C PHE A 12 -12.91 -0.15 11.84
N LYS A 13 -14.18 -0.37 12.16
CA LYS A 13 -14.93 -1.55 11.73
C LYS A 13 -16.23 -1.09 11.10
N ASP A 14 -16.63 -1.73 10.00
CA ASP A 14 -17.91 -1.50 9.31
C ASP A 14 -18.08 -0.02 8.88
N VAL A 15 -17.00 0.64 8.46
CA VAL A 15 -17.01 2.06 8.10
C VAL A 15 -17.43 2.22 6.64
N ARG A 16 -18.45 3.06 6.41
CA ARG A 16 -18.89 3.48 5.08
C ARG A 16 -19.06 4.98 5.06
N VAL A 17 -18.13 5.68 4.42
CA VAL A 17 -18.13 7.15 4.34
C VAL A 17 -17.69 7.61 2.96
N TYR A 18 -18.05 8.82 2.59
CA TYR A 18 -17.56 9.42 1.36
C TYR A 18 -16.07 9.73 1.48
N GLU A 19 -15.69 10.56 2.46
CA GLU A 19 -14.30 10.92 2.73
C GLU A 19 -13.83 10.40 4.09
N MET A 20 -12.58 9.94 4.14
CA MET A 20 -11.90 9.63 5.39
C MET A 20 -10.47 10.17 5.38
N CYS A 21 -10.22 11.19 6.20
CA CYS A 21 -8.89 11.76 6.41
C CYS A 21 -8.42 11.52 7.85
N LEU A 22 -7.29 10.82 8.04
CA LEU A 22 -6.71 10.57 9.36
C LEU A 22 -5.24 11.00 9.44
N TYR A 23 -4.90 11.69 10.53
CA TYR A 23 -3.52 11.92 10.96
C TYR A 23 -3.22 11.04 12.17
N ILE A 24 -2.25 10.14 12.04
CA ILE A 24 -1.87 9.17 13.07
C ILE A 24 -0.40 9.38 13.41
N ASN A 25 -0.12 9.87 14.61
CA ASN A 25 1.26 10.08 15.04
C ASN A 25 1.95 8.72 15.32
N VAL A 26 1.45 7.97 16.29
CA VAL A 26 1.99 6.64 16.61
C VAL A 26 0.82 5.71 16.91
N GLY A 27 0.96 4.45 16.51
CA GLY A 27 0.12 3.39 17.05
C GLY A 27 -0.19 2.25 16.09
N TYR A 28 -0.97 1.33 16.63
CA TYR A 28 -1.57 0.19 15.98
C TYR A 28 -2.99 0.55 15.52
N LYS A 29 -3.27 0.39 14.22
CA LYS A 29 -4.60 0.65 13.65
C LYS A 29 -5.10 -0.53 12.84
N VAL A 30 -6.36 -0.86 13.01
CA VAL A 30 -7.05 -1.87 12.20
C VAL A 30 -8.20 -1.22 11.47
N PHE A 31 -8.25 -1.42 10.17
CA PHE A 31 -9.36 -1.09 9.28
C PHE A 31 -9.92 -2.41 8.81
N LYS A 32 -11.16 -2.70 9.18
CA LYS A 32 -11.85 -3.94 8.83
C LYS A 32 -13.21 -3.61 8.24
N ASP A 33 -13.55 -4.21 7.11
CA ASP A 33 -14.84 -4.03 6.45
C ASP A 33 -15.11 -2.54 6.14
N VAL A 34 -14.14 -1.87 5.49
CA VAL A 34 -14.17 -0.42 5.23
C VAL A 34 -14.43 -0.15 3.76
N ARG A 35 -15.39 0.73 3.47
CA ARG A 35 -15.67 1.24 2.12
C ARG A 35 -15.65 2.76 2.11
N VAL A 36 -14.78 3.35 1.31
CA VAL A 36 -14.59 4.81 1.26
C VAL A 36 -14.45 5.26 -0.18
N TYR A 37 -14.97 6.44 -0.52
CA TYR A 37 -14.68 7.04 -1.82
C TYR A 37 -13.23 7.56 -1.81
N GLU A 38 -12.92 8.52 -0.94
CA GLU A 38 -11.57 9.07 -0.77
C GLU A 38 -10.96 8.79 0.61
N MET A 39 -9.80 8.14 0.65
CA MET A 39 -9.09 7.83 1.88
C MET A 39 -7.67 8.44 1.90
N CYS A 40 -7.45 9.38 2.81
CA CYS A 40 -6.15 10.01 3.04
C CYS A 40 -5.61 9.65 4.43
N LEU A 41 -4.45 8.98 4.52
CA LEU A 41 -3.80 8.67 5.79
C LEU A 41 -2.38 9.23 5.85
N TYR A 42 -2.15 10.09 6.84
CA TYR A 42 -0.83 10.59 7.21
C TYR A 42 -0.36 9.89 8.47
N ILE A 43 0.78 9.21 8.39
CA ILE A 43 1.23 8.32 9.46
C ILE A 43 2.70 8.56 9.76
N ASN A 44 3.01 8.97 10.98
CA ASN A 44 4.41 9.10 11.39
C ASN A 44 5.01 7.71 11.72
N ALA A 45 4.45 6.95 12.67
CA ALA A 45 4.96 5.62 13.01
C ALA A 45 3.89 4.57 13.36
N GLY A 46 4.23 3.28 13.19
CA GLY A 46 3.52 2.15 13.82
C GLY A 46 2.92 1.12 12.86
N TYR A 47 2.04 0.26 13.37
CA TYR A 47 1.51 -0.90 12.66
C TYR A 47 0.09 -0.69 12.15
N LYS A 48 -0.21 -1.14 10.93
CA LYS A 48 -1.55 -1.00 10.34
C LYS A 48 -2.01 -2.28 9.64
N VAL A 49 -3.27 -2.62 9.82
CA VAL A 49 -3.94 -3.72 9.11
C VAL A 49 -5.13 -3.15 8.37
N PHE A 50 -5.18 -3.41 7.07
CA PHE A 50 -6.33 -3.21 6.21
C PHE A 50 -6.83 -4.59 5.81
N LYS A 51 -8.05 -4.91 6.21
CA LYS A 51 -8.70 -6.19 5.91
C LYS A 51 -10.09 -5.93 5.34
N ASP A 52 -10.40 -6.54 4.19
CA ASP A 52 -11.71 -6.41 3.55
C ASP A 52 -12.03 -4.92 3.25
N VAL A 53 -11.11 -4.24 2.54
CA VAL A 53 -11.17 -2.78 2.30
C VAL A 53 -11.38 -2.49 0.82
N GLY A 54 -12.38 -1.65 0.52
CA GLY A 54 -12.64 -1.13 -0.83
C GLY A 54 -12.53 0.38 -0.84
N VAL A 55 -11.71 0.95 -1.73
CA VAL A 55 -11.56 2.41 -1.84
C VAL A 55 -11.53 2.85 -3.29
N TYR A 56 -12.12 3.99 -3.62
CA TYR A 56 -11.94 4.58 -4.93
C TYR A 56 -10.54 5.21 -5.03
N GLU A 57 -10.26 6.25 -4.25
CA GLU A 57 -8.95 6.89 -4.17
C GLU A 57 -8.29 6.72 -2.80
N MET A 58 -7.07 6.17 -2.77
CA MET A 58 -6.31 5.93 -1.54
C MET A 58 -4.93 6.61 -1.59
N CYS A 59 -4.72 7.59 -0.71
CA CYS A 59 -3.46 8.31 -0.57
C CYS A 59 -2.84 8.14 0.82
N PHE A 60 -1.69 7.49 0.90
CA PHE A 60 -1.00 7.19 2.17
C PHE A 60 0.42 7.78 2.20
N TYR A 61 0.70 8.58 3.23
CA TYR A 61 1.99 9.23 3.43
C TYR A 61 2.62 8.84 4.76
N ILE A 62 3.76 8.13 4.71
CA ILE A 62 4.19 7.32 5.85
C ILE A 62 5.69 7.38 6.08
N ASN A 63 6.06 7.80 7.29
CA ASN A 63 7.46 7.92 7.65
C ASN A 63 8.07 6.55 8.06
N ALA A 64 7.45 5.85 9.01
CA ALA A 64 7.91 4.52 9.43
C ALA A 64 6.76 3.56 9.75
N GLY A 65 6.93 2.27 9.48
CA GLY A 65 6.09 1.25 10.10
C GLY A 65 5.84 -0.01 9.29
N TYR A 66 4.96 -0.86 9.84
CA TYR A 66 4.56 -2.12 9.25
C TYR A 66 3.11 -2.05 8.76
N LYS A 67 2.84 -2.66 7.61
CA LYS A 67 1.49 -2.74 7.05
C LYS A 67 1.13 -4.10 6.51
N VAL A 68 -0.12 -4.45 6.73
CA VAL A 68 -0.79 -5.55 6.05
C VAL A 68 -1.97 -5.02 5.28
N PHE A 69 -2.03 -5.34 4.00
CA PHE A 69 -3.19 -5.22 3.15
C PHE A 69 -3.64 -6.64 2.83
N LYS A 70 -4.85 -6.99 3.24
CA LYS A 70 -5.44 -8.30 2.99
C LYS A 70 -6.84 -8.11 2.43
N ASP A 71 -7.15 -8.75 1.31
CA ASP A 71 -8.47 -8.67 0.68
C ASP A 71 -8.84 -7.19 0.38
N VAL A 72 -7.97 -6.49 -0.38
CA VAL A 72 -8.09 -5.05 -0.64
C VAL A 72 -8.28 -4.75 -2.12
N GLY A 73 -9.30 -3.95 -2.44
CA GLY A 73 -9.57 -3.44 -3.79
C GLY A 73 -9.47 -1.92 -3.82
N VAL A 74 -8.68 -1.35 -4.73
CA VAL A 74 -8.56 0.10 -4.89
C VAL A 74 -8.60 0.49 -6.36
N TYR A 75 -9.25 1.60 -6.70
CA TYR A 75 -9.16 2.15 -8.05
C TYR A 75 -7.81 2.86 -8.23
N GLU A 76 -7.55 3.93 -7.49
CA GLU A 76 -6.28 4.65 -7.49
C GLU A 76 -5.57 4.56 -6.14
N MET A 77 -4.32 4.06 -6.13
CA MET A 77 -3.51 3.92 -4.93
C MET A 77 -2.18 4.66 -5.05
N CYS A 78 -2.00 5.67 -4.20
CA CYS A 78 -0.74 6.38 -4.01
C CYS A 78 -0.13 6.11 -2.64
N LEU A 79 1.07 5.53 -2.61
CA LEU A 79 1.81 5.20 -1.38
C LEU A 79 3.20 5.84 -1.37
N TYR A 80 3.38 6.84 -0.52
CA TYR A 80 4.70 7.42 -0.23
C TYR A 80 5.23 6.91 1.10
N ILE A 81 6.35 6.18 1.09
CA ILE A 81 6.89 5.54 2.29
C ILE A 81 8.39 5.77 2.42
N ASN A 82 8.82 6.33 3.54
CA ASN A 82 10.24 6.50 3.84
C ASN A 82 10.85 5.16 4.30
N THR A 83 10.36 4.56 5.38
CA THR A 83 10.85 3.26 5.86
C THR A 83 9.72 2.32 6.24
N GLY A 84 9.86 1.01 5.99
CA GLY A 84 8.92 0.06 6.54
C GLY A 84 8.84 -1.32 5.90
N TYR A 85 7.94 -2.11 6.46
CA TYR A 85 7.60 -3.45 6.01
C TYR A 85 6.16 -3.45 5.48
N LYS A 86 5.93 -4.09 4.34
CA LYS A 86 4.59 -4.20 3.77
C LYS A 86 4.31 -5.61 3.31
N VAL A 87 3.09 -6.06 3.60
CA VAL A 87 2.53 -7.30 3.08
C VAL A 87 1.26 -6.93 2.33
N PHE A 88 1.20 -7.34 1.07
CA PHE A 88 0.01 -7.27 0.22
C PHE A 88 -0.41 -8.70 -0.09
N LYS A 89 -1.63 -9.04 0.31
CA LYS A 89 -2.20 -10.36 0.09
C LYS A 89 -3.60 -10.22 -0.47
N ASP A 90 -3.89 -10.87 -1.60
CA ASP A 90 -5.21 -10.81 -2.23
C ASP A 90 -5.60 -9.34 -2.52
N VAL A 91 -4.76 -8.63 -3.29
CA VAL A 91 -4.91 -7.18 -3.56
C VAL A 91 -5.10 -6.92 -5.04
N GLY A 92 -6.16 -6.17 -5.38
CA GLY A 92 -6.43 -5.68 -6.74
C GLY A 92 -6.38 -4.16 -6.81
N VAL A 93 -5.60 -3.61 -7.73
CA VAL A 93 -5.54 -2.16 -7.95
C VAL A 93 -5.63 -1.83 -9.44
N TYR A 94 -6.37 -0.79 -9.80
CA TYR A 94 -6.36 -0.30 -11.18
C TYR A 94 -5.07 0.49 -11.44
N GLU A 95 -4.86 1.62 -10.76
CA GLU A 95 -3.63 2.40 -10.85
C GLU A 95 -2.88 2.43 -9.51
N MET A 96 -1.60 2.03 -9.54
CA MET A 96 -0.77 1.96 -8.34
C MET A 96 0.53 2.75 -8.52
N CYS A 97 0.69 3.81 -7.72
CA CYS A 97 1.94 4.56 -7.59
C CYS A 97 2.58 4.30 -6.23
N LEU A 98 3.74 3.65 -6.18
CA LEU A 98 4.50 3.47 -4.93
C LEU A 98 5.87 4.13 -5.01
N TYR A 99 6.10 5.09 -4.11
CA TYR A 99 7.40 5.70 -3.84
C TYR A 99 7.94 5.20 -2.52
N ILE A 100 9.10 4.54 -2.53
CA ILE A 100 9.62 3.88 -1.33
C ILE A 100 11.13 4.07 -1.19
N ASN A 101 11.56 4.72 -0.11
CA ASN A 101 12.98 4.94 0.13
C ASN A 101 13.68 3.64 0.63
N ALA A 102 13.22 3.03 1.72
CA ALA A 102 13.79 1.77 2.21
C ALA A 102 12.72 0.81 2.76
N GLY A 103 12.88 -0.50 2.56
CA GLY A 103 12.01 -1.46 3.23
C GLY A 103 11.92 -2.86 2.64
N TYR A 104 11.17 -3.71 3.34
CA TYR A 104 10.81 -5.05 2.87
C TYR A 104 9.38 -5.05 2.34
N LYS A 105 9.15 -5.74 1.23
CA LYS A 105 7.82 -5.91 0.64
C LYS A 105 7.58 -7.36 0.27
N ASP A 106 6.39 -7.82 0.58
CA ASP A 106 5.88 -9.12 0.16
C ASP A 106 4.54 -8.91 -0.55
N PHE A 107 4.48 -9.32 -1.80
CA PHE A 107 3.31 -9.28 -2.65
C PHE A 107 2.90 -10.71 -2.96
N LYS A 108 1.70 -11.08 -2.56
CA LYS A 108 1.12 -12.40 -2.77
C LYS A 108 -0.28 -12.27 -3.35
N ASP A 109 -0.57 -12.93 -4.46
CA ASP A 109 -1.91 -12.89 -5.09
C ASP A 109 -2.32 -11.43 -5.40
N VAL A 110 -1.48 -10.71 -6.19
CA VAL A 110 -1.65 -9.27 -6.47
C VAL A 110 -1.87 -9.03 -7.95
N GLY A 111 -2.93 -8.31 -8.30
CA GLY A 111 -3.21 -7.85 -9.65
C GLY A 111 -3.18 -6.32 -9.74
N VAL A 112 -2.45 -5.78 -10.71
CA VAL A 112 -2.40 -4.34 -10.98
C VAL A 112 -2.58 -4.09 -12.48
N TYR A 113 -3.39 -3.12 -12.87
CA TYR A 113 -3.46 -2.71 -14.26
C TYR A 113 -2.24 -1.85 -14.61
N GLU A 114 -2.10 -0.68 -14.00
CA GLU A 114 -0.94 0.20 -14.17
C GLU A 114 -0.15 0.35 -12.87
N MET A 115 1.15 0.07 -12.92
CA MET A 115 2.04 0.14 -11.76
C MET A 115 3.24 1.05 -12.02
N CYS A 116 3.32 2.16 -11.29
CA CYS A 116 4.49 3.01 -11.19
C CYS A 116 5.24 2.74 -9.88
N PHE A 117 6.49 2.30 -9.99
CA PHE A 117 7.26 1.82 -8.85
C PHE A 117 8.65 2.46 -8.78
N TYR A 118 8.82 3.36 -7.81
CA TYR A 118 10.09 4.02 -7.50
C TYR A 118 10.65 3.50 -6.18
N ILE A 119 11.86 2.93 -6.22
CA ILE A 119 12.51 2.39 -5.02
C ILE A 119 13.99 2.72 -4.96
N ASN A 120 14.40 3.25 -3.82
CA ASN A 120 15.81 3.49 -3.55
C ASN A 120 16.53 2.23 -3.01
N ALA A 121 16.02 1.60 -1.94
CA ALA A 121 16.63 0.39 -1.36
C ALA A 121 15.57 -0.61 -0.83
N GLY A 122 15.89 -1.91 -0.82
CA GLY A 122 15.10 -2.89 -0.06
C GLY A 122 14.98 -4.29 -0.63
N TYR A 123 14.33 -5.17 0.13
CA TYR A 123 14.05 -6.56 -0.26
C TYR A 123 12.60 -6.71 -0.72
N LYS A 124 12.38 -7.46 -1.79
CA LYS A 124 11.05 -7.65 -2.39
C LYS A 124 10.80 -9.13 -2.69
N VAL A 125 9.62 -9.60 -2.34
CA VAL A 125 9.08 -10.90 -2.74
C VAL A 125 7.81 -10.65 -3.54
N PHE A 126 7.72 -11.30 -4.69
CA PHE A 126 6.53 -11.34 -5.52
C PHE A 126 6.17 -12.79 -5.76
N LYS A 127 4.94 -13.16 -5.42
CA LYS A 127 4.36 -14.47 -5.63
C LYS A 127 2.97 -14.34 -6.20
N ASP A 128 2.68 -14.99 -7.32
CA ASP A 128 1.34 -14.95 -7.94
C ASP A 128 0.94 -13.49 -8.25
N VAL A 129 1.78 -12.77 -9.01
CA VAL A 129 1.60 -11.32 -9.29
C VAL A 129 1.41 -11.07 -10.78
N GLY A 130 0.34 -10.38 -11.15
CA GLY A 130 0.07 -9.93 -12.51
C GLY A 130 0.07 -8.41 -12.60
N VAL A 131 0.83 -7.86 -13.56
CA VAL A 131 0.82 -6.43 -13.89
C VAL A 131 0.60 -6.27 -15.40
N TYR A 132 -0.33 -5.39 -15.80
CA TYR A 132 -0.50 -5.10 -17.22
C TYR A 132 0.60 -4.15 -17.71
N GLU A 133 0.72 -2.96 -17.12
CA GLU A 133 1.76 -1.99 -17.43
C GLU A 133 2.63 -1.69 -16.20
N LEU A 134 3.94 -1.87 -16.34
CA LEU A 134 4.91 -1.66 -15.25
C LEU A 134 5.95 -0.60 -15.62
N TYR A 135 5.98 0.49 -14.85
CA TYR A 135 7.03 1.50 -14.86
C TYR A 135 7.91 1.33 -13.63
N LEU A 136 9.19 0.99 -13.84
CA LEU A 136 10.07 0.59 -12.76
C LEU A 136 11.34 1.44 -12.71
N TYR A 137 11.58 2.06 -11.56
CA TYR A 137 12.85 2.68 -11.19
C TYR A 137 13.37 2.06 -9.89
N ILE A 138 14.50 1.38 -9.96
CA ILE A 138 15.11 0.72 -8.79
C ILE A 138 16.60 1.03 -8.74
N ASN A 139 17.03 1.64 -7.65
CA ASN A 139 18.44 1.89 -7.40
C ASN A 139 19.14 0.63 -6.83
N THR A 140 18.76 0.16 -5.63
CA THR A 140 19.41 -1.01 -5.00
C THR A 140 18.44 -1.97 -4.33
N GLY A 141 18.85 -3.22 -4.17
CA GLY A 141 18.17 -4.21 -3.34
C GLY A 141 17.87 -5.56 -4.01
N TYR A 142 17.37 -6.50 -3.21
CA TYR A 142 17.12 -7.87 -3.62
C TYR A 142 15.66 -8.07 -4.04
N LYS A 143 15.45 -8.93 -5.03
CA LYS A 143 14.12 -9.26 -5.56
C LYS A 143 14.01 -10.78 -5.73
N VAL A 144 12.88 -11.34 -5.30
CA VAL A 144 12.50 -12.73 -5.51
C VAL A 144 11.16 -12.73 -6.24
N PHE A 145 11.08 -13.50 -7.34
CA PHE A 145 9.88 -13.61 -8.17
C PHE A 145 9.49 -15.08 -8.29
N LYS A 146 8.20 -15.35 -8.11
CA LYS A 146 7.57 -16.65 -8.36
C LYS A 146 6.21 -16.40 -9.00
N ASP A 147 5.95 -17.02 -10.16
CA ASP A 147 4.65 -16.92 -10.84
C ASP A 147 4.24 -15.45 -11.08
N VAL A 148 5.14 -14.69 -11.74
CA VAL A 148 4.96 -13.26 -12.01
C VAL A 148 4.84 -13.01 -13.50
N GLY A 149 3.77 -12.35 -13.91
CA GLY A 149 3.52 -11.93 -15.29
C GLY A 149 3.46 -10.40 -15.41
N VAL A 150 4.17 -9.86 -16.40
CA VAL A 150 4.10 -8.45 -16.78
C VAL A 150 3.83 -8.39 -18.29
N TYR A 151 2.80 -7.69 -18.72
CA TYR A 151 2.47 -7.58 -20.14
C TYR A 151 3.35 -6.54 -20.84
N GLU A 152 3.47 -5.34 -20.27
CA GLU A 152 4.34 -4.27 -20.75
C GLU A 152 5.22 -3.72 -19.63
N MET A 153 6.52 -3.52 -19.92
CA MET A 153 7.50 -3.06 -18.93
C MET A 153 8.39 -1.95 -19.47
N CYS A 154 8.40 -0.83 -18.78
CA CYS A 154 9.32 0.29 -18.97
C CYS A 154 10.32 0.35 -17.81
N LEU A 155 11.61 0.18 -18.13
CA LEU A 155 12.70 0.21 -17.17
C LEU A 155 13.53 1.49 -17.36
N ASN A 156 13.62 2.30 -16.31
CA ASN A 156 14.56 3.41 -16.23
C ASN A 156 15.59 3.07 -15.13
N ASN A 157 16.86 3.00 -15.51
CA ASN A 157 18.00 2.83 -14.60
C ASN A 157 18.51 4.18 -14.11
#